data_AF-A0A6B3HB33-F1
#
_entry.id   AF-A0A6B3HB33-F1
#
_cell.length_a   1.000
_cell.length_b   1.000
_cell.length_c   1.000
_cell.angle_alpha   90.00
_cell.angle_beta   90.00
_cell.angle_gamma   90.00
#
_symmetry.space_group_name_H-M   'P 1'
#
loop_
_entity.id
_entity.type
_entity.pdbx_description
1 polymer ?
#
loop_
_entity_poly.entity_id
_entity_poly.type
_entity_poly.pdbx_seq_one_letter_code
_entity_poly.pdbx_strand_id
1 'polypeptide(L)'
;MFPDRHPFYTYQGLIDALHAYPRFANTGTPQTRAREAAAFLTHADFESVGLKYVKEINEANYWRKCDDTQPFGCPAGREAYYGRGPIMFSWN
;
A
#
# COMPACT_ATOMS: atom_id res chain seq x y z
N MET A 1 17.21 -1.06 0.71
CA MET A 1 16.08 -0.50 1.48
C MET A 1 15.32 -1.61 2.18
N PHE A 2 14.85 -2.65 1.48
CA PHE A 2 14.04 -3.71 2.08
C PHE A 2 14.71 -5.09 1.95
N PRO A 3 15.64 -5.46 2.86
CA PRO A 3 16.37 -6.73 2.77
C PRO A 3 15.47 -7.95 3.01
N ASP A 4 14.49 -7.84 3.92
CA ASP A 4 13.64 -8.95 4.37
C ASP A 4 12.21 -8.89 3.81
N ARG A 5 11.99 -8.16 2.70
CA ARG A 5 10.66 -8.01 2.10
C ARG A 5 10.09 -9.37 1.68
N HIS A 6 8.76 -9.47 1.73
CA HIS A 6 8.04 -10.60 1.17
C HIS A 6 8.24 -10.67 -0.36
N PRO A 7 8.43 -11.87 -0.96
CA PRO A 7 8.67 -12.03 -2.41
C PRO A 7 7.59 -11.42 -3.32
N PHE A 8 6.37 -11.24 -2.80
CA PHE A 8 5.27 -10.52 -3.47
C PHE A 8 5.66 -9.10 -3.90
N TYR A 9 6.42 -8.38 -3.08
CA TYR A 9 6.87 -7.03 -3.40
C TYR A 9 8.12 -7.07 -4.28
N THR A 10 7.95 -6.89 -5.57
CA THR A 10 9.06 -6.86 -6.52
C THR A 10 9.41 -5.42 -6.90
N TYR A 11 10.68 -5.18 -7.21
CA TYR A 11 11.09 -3.89 -7.76
C TYR A 11 10.40 -3.62 -9.09
N GLN A 12 10.27 -4.63 -9.95
CA GLN A 12 9.56 -4.50 -11.22
C GLN A 12 8.09 -4.11 -11.00
N GLY A 13 7.39 -4.71 -10.05
CA GLY A 13 6.01 -4.35 -9.74
C GLY A 13 5.85 -2.90 -9.27
N LEU A 14 6.83 -2.36 -8.54
CA LEU A 14 6.86 -0.92 -8.24
C LEU A 14 7.00 -0.09 -9.52
N ILE A 15 7.98 -0.42 -10.36
CA ILE A 15 8.22 0.31 -11.62
C ILE A 15 6.99 0.27 -12.53
N ASP A 16 6.35 -0.89 -12.65
CA ASP A 16 5.12 -1.07 -13.42
C ASP A 16 3.99 -0.17 -12.89
N ALA A 17 3.83 -0.07 -11.56
CA ALA A 17 2.83 0.78 -10.93
C ALA A 17 3.07 2.28 -11.15
N LEU A 18 4.33 2.72 -11.29
CA LEU A 18 4.66 4.12 -11.53
C LEU A 18 4.12 4.64 -12.87
N HIS A 19 3.86 3.76 -13.85
CA HIS A 19 3.23 4.15 -15.11
C HIS A 19 1.82 4.71 -14.92
N ALA A 20 1.11 4.35 -13.85
CA ALA A 20 -0.19 4.94 -13.52
C ALA A 20 -0.08 6.37 -12.98
N TYR A 21 1.09 6.78 -12.48
CA TYR A 21 1.33 8.08 -11.85
C TYR A 21 2.55 8.77 -12.47
N PRO A 22 2.47 9.22 -13.74
CA PRO A 22 3.64 9.68 -14.51
C PRO A 22 4.37 10.90 -13.93
N ARG A 23 3.75 11.60 -12.96
CA ARG A 23 4.34 12.74 -12.25
C ARG A 23 5.04 12.36 -10.94
N PHE A 24 4.72 11.20 -10.37
CA PHE A 24 5.29 10.72 -9.11
C PHE A 24 6.78 10.48 -9.27
N ALA A 25 7.58 11.03 -8.36
CA ALA A 25 9.04 11.00 -8.39
C ALA A 25 9.64 11.43 -9.75
N ASN A 26 8.88 12.21 -10.53
CA ASN A 26 9.24 12.65 -11.88
C ASN A 26 9.07 14.17 -12.08
N THR A 27 8.68 14.90 -11.03
CA THR A 27 8.47 16.35 -11.08
C THR A 27 9.59 17.10 -10.35
N GLY A 28 10.12 18.17 -10.95
CA GLY A 28 11.13 19.04 -10.32
C GLY A 28 12.58 18.56 -10.47
N THR A 29 13.43 18.92 -9.52
CA THR A 29 14.87 18.60 -9.55
C THR A 29 15.14 17.13 -9.16
N PRO A 30 16.30 16.57 -9.52
CA PRO A 30 16.69 15.24 -9.06
C PRO A 30 16.57 15.04 -7.54
N GLN A 31 16.90 16.06 -6.75
CA GLN A 31 16.81 16.01 -5.29
C GLN A 31 15.35 15.94 -4.81
N THR A 32 14.44 16.71 -5.42
CA THR A 32 13.01 16.67 -5.06
C THR A 32 12.40 15.32 -5.45
N ARG A 33 12.74 14.79 -6.63
CA ARG A 33 12.27 13.47 -7.09
C ARG A 33 12.75 12.34 -6.17
N ALA A 34 14.02 12.36 -5.80
CA ALA A 34 14.57 11.38 -4.86
C ALA A 34 13.91 11.48 -3.48
N ARG A 35 13.62 12.71 -3.01
CA ARG A 35 12.92 12.93 -1.74
C ARG A 35 11.49 12.40 -1.76
N GLU A 36 10.75 12.61 -2.85
CA GLU A 36 9.38 12.09 -3.00
C GLU A 36 9.36 10.56 -3.00
N ALA A 37 10.26 9.93 -3.77
CA ALA A 37 10.40 8.47 -3.76
C ALA A 37 10.77 7.93 -2.38
N ALA A 38 11.73 8.56 -1.70
CA ALA A 38 12.12 8.18 -0.34
C ALA A 38 10.96 8.33 0.65
N ALA A 39 10.19 9.41 0.58
CA ALA A 39 9.04 9.63 1.46
C ALA A 39 7.98 8.52 1.30
N PHE A 40 7.61 8.20 0.06
CA PHE A 40 6.67 7.11 -0.21
C PHE A 40 7.19 5.77 0.31
N LEU A 41 8.46 5.45 0.03
CA LEU A 41 9.05 4.18 0.45
C LEU A 41 9.21 4.08 1.98
N THR A 42 9.43 5.19 2.69
CA THR A 42 9.42 5.22 4.16
C THR A 42 8.03 4.96 4.73
N HIS A 43 6.98 5.51 4.11
CA HIS A 43 5.61 5.17 4.52
C HIS A 43 5.29 3.70 4.24
N ALA A 44 5.71 3.19 3.08
CA ALA A 44 5.55 1.78 2.78
C ALA A 44 6.30 0.88 3.77
N ASP A 45 7.52 1.26 4.16
CA ASP A 45 8.31 0.60 5.20
C ASP A 45 7.53 0.51 6.52
N PHE A 46 7.00 1.65 6.97
CA PHE A 46 6.30 1.75 8.24
C PHE A 46 5.01 0.92 8.26
N GLU A 47 4.16 1.06 7.25
CA GLU A 47 2.84 0.40 7.20
C GLU A 47 2.95 -1.12 7.04
N SER A 48 3.94 -1.60 6.30
CA SER A 48 4.08 -3.03 5.97
C SER A 48 5.22 -3.74 6.71
N VAL A 49 5.86 -3.04 7.65
CA VAL A 49 7.04 -3.50 8.41
C VAL A 49 8.15 -3.96 7.48
N GLY A 50 8.67 -3.04 6.68
CA GLY A 50 9.73 -3.30 5.71
C GLY A 50 9.29 -4.18 4.54
N LEU A 51 8.05 -4.01 4.07
CA LEU A 51 7.43 -4.83 3.02
C LEU A 51 7.37 -6.32 3.40
N LYS A 52 7.36 -6.66 4.69
CA LYS A 52 7.29 -8.04 5.17
C LYS A 52 5.87 -8.60 5.11
N TYR A 53 4.86 -7.76 5.29
CA TYR A 53 3.46 -8.18 5.31
C TYR A 53 2.70 -7.69 4.08
N VAL A 54 1.98 -8.61 3.44
CA VAL A 54 1.11 -8.32 2.27
C VAL A 54 -0.32 -7.97 2.67
N LYS A 55 -0.69 -8.30 3.91
CA LYS A 55 -2.01 -8.04 4.50
C LYS A 55 -1.89 -7.73 6.00
N GLU A 56 -2.91 -7.09 6.55
CA GLU A 56 -3.08 -6.85 7.97
C GLU A 56 -2.98 -8.18 8.75
N ILE A 57 -2.19 -8.16 9.83
CA ILE A 57 -1.85 -9.37 10.60
C ILE A 57 -3.01 -9.80 11.50
N ASN A 58 -3.76 -8.86 12.08
CA ASN A 58 -4.81 -9.16 13.03
C ASN A 58 -6.15 -9.43 12.32
N GLU A 59 -6.41 -10.70 12.01
CA GLU A 59 -7.63 -11.12 11.31
C GLU A 59 -8.92 -10.82 12.09
N ALA A 60 -8.87 -10.73 13.43
CA ALA A 60 -10.02 -10.38 14.26
C ALA A 60 -10.55 -8.94 14.01
N ASN A 61 -9.77 -8.10 13.33
CA ASN A 61 -10.17 -6.74 12.96
C ASN A 61 -10.81 -6.64 11.57
N TYR A 62 -10.79 -7.69 10.76
CA TYR A 62 -11.16 -7.60 9.34
C TYR A 62 -12.60 -7.12 9.14
N TRP A 63 -13.54 -7.58 9.97
CA TRP A 63 -14.96 -7.20 9.91
C TRP A 63 -15.21 -5.70 10.13
N ARG A 64 -14.27 -4.98 10.76
CA ARG A 64 -14.42 -3.57 11.12
C ARG A 64 -14.27 -2.62 9.94
N LYS A 65 -13.75 -3.11 8.81
CA LYS A 65 -13.40 -2.29 7.64
C LYS A 65 -14.53 -2.23 6.61
N CYS A 66 -15.75 -2.55 7.02
CA CYS A 66 -16.94 -2.39 6.21
C CYS A 66 -17.77 -1.24 6.79
N ASP A 67 -17.78 -0.12 6.07
CA ASP A 67 -18.69 1.00 6.27
C ASP A 67 -20.03 0.68 5.60
N ASP A 68 -20.97 0.22 6.43
CA ASP A 68 -22.35 -0.10 6.04
C ASP A 68 -23.16 1.14 5.65
N THR A 69 -22.65 2.36 5.87
CA THR A 69 -23.34 3.61 5.48
C THR A 69 -23.14 3.95 4.00
N GLN A 70 -22.17 3.32 3.34
CA GLN A 70 -21.92 3.52 1.92
C GLN A 70 -23.01 2.84 1.07
N PRO A 71 -23.57 3.52 0.05
CA PRO A 71 -24.67 2.96 -0.76
C PRO A 71 -24.24 1.73 -1.59
N PHE A 72 -22.94 1.59 -1.85
CA PHE A 72 -22.37 0.42 -2.53
C PHE A 72 -22.09 -0.75 -1.57
N GLY A 73 -22.14 -0.52 -0.26
CA GLY A 73 -21.92 -1.53 0.77
C GLY A 73 -20.59 -2.26 0.64
N CYS A 74 -20.60 -3.55 0.99
CA CYS A 74 -19.43 -4.42 1.04
C CYS A 74 -19.63 -5.66 0.16
N PRO A 75 -19.70 -5.53 -1.17
CA PRO A 75 -20.05 -6.63 -2.08
C PRO A 75 -19.05 -7.78 -2.06
N ALA A 76 -17.79 -7.53 -1.70
CA ALA A 76 -16.79 -8.59 -1.52
C ALA A 76 -16.93 -9.36 -0.19
N GLY A 77 -17.82 -8.93 0.70
CA GLY A 77 -18.03 -9.48 2.05
C GLY A 77 -17.56 -8.53 3.16
N ARG A 78 -18.20 -8.62 4.34
CA ARG A 78 -17.93 -7.74 5.50
C ARG A 78 -16.46 -7.76 5.96
N GLU A 79 -15.81 -8.90 5.81
CA GLU A 79 -14.41 -9.11 6.23
C GLU A 79 -13.42 -8.97 5.07
N ALA A 80 -13.83 -8.46 3.92
CA ALA A 80 -12.99 -8.42 2.73
C ALA A 80 -12.18 -7.13 2.57
N TYR A 81 -12.27 -6.17 3.48
CA TYR A 81 -11.71 -4.81 3.31
C TYR A 81 -10.57 -4.49 4.29
N TYR A 82 -9.93 -5.52 4.85
CA TYR A 82 -8.73 -5.38 5.68
C TYR A 82 -7.53 -4.83 4.92
N GLY A 83 -6.53 -4.35 5.68
CA GLY A 83 -5.32 -3.74 5.13
C GLY A 83 -4.57 -4.65 4.18
N ARG A 84 -4.20 -4.14 3.00
CA ARG A 84 -3.41 -4.86 1.99
C ARG A 84 -2.34 -3.99 1.34
N GLY A 85 -1.27 -4.64 0.91
CA GLY A 85 -0.24 -4.02 0.10
C GLY A 85 0.65 -3.05 0.87
N PRO A 86 1.43 -2.21 0.13
CA PRO A 86 2.54 -1.47 0.72
C PRO A 86 2.09 -0.38 1.69
N ILE A 87 0.86 0.12 1.57
CA ILE A 87 0.29 1.20 2.39
C ILE A 87 -0.87 0.73 3.27
N MET A 88 -1.08 -0.58 3.42
CA MET A 88 -2.19 -1.18 4.17
C MET A 88 -3.57 -0.61 3.78
N PHE A 89 -3.83 -0.53 2.46
CA PHE A 89 -5.11 -0.04 1.92
C PHE A 89 -6.28 -0.84 2.51
N SER A 90 -7.24 -0.14 3.10
CA SER A 90 -8.34 -0.68 3.89
C SER A 90 -9.63 0.10 3.62
N TRP A 91 -10.76 -0.46 4.07
CA TRP A 91 -12.13 0.05 3.90
C TRP A 91 -12.73 -0.19 2.50
N ASN A 92 -14.07 -0.24 2.45
CA ASN A 92 -14.87 -0.45 1.24
C ASN A 92 -15.14 0.82 0.45
#